data_AF-A0A7Y9LVC0-F1
#
_entry.id   AF-A0A7Y9LVC0-F1
#
_cell.length_a   1.000
_cell.length_b   1.000
_cell.length_c   1.000
_cell.angle_alpha   90.00
_cell.angle_beta   90.00
_cell.angle_gamma   90.00
#
_symmetry.space_group_name_H-M   'P 1'
#
loop_
_entity.id
_entity.type
_entity.pdbx_description
1 polymer ?
#
loop_
_entity_poly.entity_id
_entity_poly.type
_entity_poly.pdbx_seq_one_letter_code
_entity_poly.pdbx_strand_id
1 'polypeptide(L)'
;MQSISELIRTERAASGLSYRDLAARAESAGYSLKFQYLHELANSGPKSWPKNTDTFRALSEMLKIPVREVILAYAVDLGLDVEGVNSELATRLPERTENLSSEMTEALLRLIRTAVSESAEDAAPASSKDVRKASKKSSDELSLAADSSDSAGKQAEQGFDTIGEETQESKQRWRRK
;
A
#
# COMPACT_ATOMS: atom_id res chain seq x y z
N MET A 1 -0.64 -2.24 -16.92
CA MET A 1 -1.52 -2.87 -15.91
C MET A 1 -2.82 -2.06 -15.87
N GLN A 2 -4.00 -2.67 -15.77
CA GLN A 2 -5.27 -1.92 -15.68
C GLN A 2 -5.52 -1.44 -14.25
N SER A 3 -6.22 -0.32 -14.10
CA SER A 3 -6.56 0.25 -12.79
C SER A 3 -7.79 -0.41 -12.18
N ILE A 4 -7.97 -0.35 -10.85
CA ILE A 4 -9.16 -0.98 -10.22
C ILE A 4 -10.46 -0.33 -10.68
N SER A 5 -10.46 0.98 -10.93
CA SER A 5 -11.58 1.70 -11.54
C SER A 5 -11.95 1.16 -12.92
N GLU A 6 -10.94 0.88 -13.76
CA GLU A 6 -11.12 0.31 -15.10
C GLU A 6 -11.64 -1.13 -15.05
N LEU A 7 -11.10 -1.95 -14.14
CA LEU A 7 -11.55 -3.34 -13.95
C LEU A 7 -13.03 -3.39 -13.57
N ILE A 8 -13.47 -2.53 -12.65
CA ILE A 8 -14.88 -2.48 -12.22
C ILE A 8 -15.78 -2.03 -13.38
N ARG A 9 -15.37 -1.02 -14.17
CA ARG A 9 -16.13 -0.57 -15.34
C ARG A 9 -16.21 -1.65 -16.42
N THR A 10 -15.11 -2.36 -16.65
CA THR A 10 -15.02 -3.43 -17.65
C THR A 10 -15.89 -4.62 -17.25
N GLU A 11 -15.82 -5.08 -15.99
CA GLU A 11 -16.68 -6.16 -15.50
C GLU A 11 -18.15 -5.76 -15.55
N ARG A 12 -18.48 -4.50 -15.22
CA ARG A 12 -19.85 -3.99 -15.37
C ARG A 12 -20.33 -4.04 -16.83
N ALA A 13 -19.50 -3.58 -17.77
CA ALA A 13 -19.83 -3.59 -19.19
C ALA A 13 -19.96 -5.03 -19.74
N ALA A 14 -19.13 -5.95 -19.27
CA ALA A 14 -19.14 -7.36 -19.69
C ALA A 14 -20.32 -8.14 -19.12
N SER A 15 -20.64 -7.92 -17.83
CA SER A 15 -21.72 -8.65 -17.14
C SER A 15 -23.10 -8.03 -17.33
N GLY A 16 -23.18 -6.74 -17.68
CA GLY A 16 -24.43 -5.98 -17.73
C GLY A 16 -25.08 -5.74 -16.37
N LEU A 17 -24.41 -6.09 -15.27
CA LEU A 17 -24.94 -6.03 -13.91
C LEU A 17 -24.88 -4.62 -13.32
N SER A 18 -25.79 -4.31 -12.38
CA SER A 18 -25.69 -3.06 -11.63
C SER A 18 -24.63 -3.14 -10.52
N TYR A 19 -24.19 -2.00 -10.00
CA TYR A 19 -23.27 -1.99 -8.84
C TYR A 19 -23.86 -2.69 -7.60
N ARG A 20 -25.20 -2.75 -7.46
CA ARG A 20 -25.85 -3.49 -6.38
C ARG A 20 -25.76 -5.00 -6.60
N ASP A 21 -25.88 -5.46 -7.84
CA ASP A 21 -25.77 -6.88 -8.16
C ASP A 21 -24.32 -7.37 -8.01
N LEU A 22 -23.35 -6.54 -8.38
CA LEU A 22 -21.93 -6.79 -8.13
C LEU A 22 -21.62 -6.86 -6.62
N ALA A 23 -22.21 -5.97 -5.81
CA ALA A 23 -22.10 -6.04 -4.35
C ALA A 23 -22.74 -7.32 -3.79
N ALA A 24 -23.93 -7.68 -4.28
CA ALA A 24 -24.63 -8.91 -3.87
C ALA A 24 -23.82 -10.17 -4.19
N ARG A 25 -23.02 -10.15 -5.28
CA ARG A 25 -22.09 -11.25 -5.59
C ARG A 25 -21.02 -11.42 -4.52
N ALA A 26 -20.39 -10.32 -4.08
CA ALA A 26 -19.42 -10.39 -2.98
C ALA A 26 -20.09 -10.85 -1.67
N GLU A 27 -21.31 -10.39 -1.40
CA GLU A 27 -22.09 -10.82 -0.23
C GLU A 27 -22.43 -12.31 -0.26
N SER A 28 -22.72 -12.87 -1.44
CA SER A 28 -22.96 -14.31 -1.59
C SER A 28 -21.73 -15.16 -1.25
N ALA A 29 -20.52 -14.59 -1.38
CA ALA A 29 -19.27 -15.22 -0.98
C ALA A 29 -18.94 -14.99 0.52
N GLY A 30 -19.83 -14.34 1.27
CA GLY A 30 -19.66 -14.06 2.70
C GLY A 30 -18.92 -12.76 3.02
N TYR A 31 -18.68 -11.90 2.03
CA TYR A 31 -18.00 -10.62 2.22
C TYR A 31 -18.95 -9.43 2.02
N SER A 32 -19.09 -8.58 3.03
CA SER A 32 -19.96 -7.40 2.92
C SER A 32 -19.24 -6.24 2.22
N LEU A 33 -19.77 -5.81 1.08
CA LEU A 33 -19.26 -4.68 0.31
C LEU A 33 -20.39 -3.70 0.00
N LYS A 34 -20.24 -2.43 0.40
CA LYS A 34 -21.28 -1.43 0.16
C LYS A 34 -21.31 -1.04 -1.33
N PHE A 35 -22.49 -1.05 -1.95
CA PHE A 35 -22.65 -0.61 -3.35
C PHE A 35 -22.12 0.81 -3.59
N GLN A 36 -22.24 1.69 -2.59
CA GLN A 36 -21.80 3.08 -2.69
C GLN A 36 -20.27 3.18 -2.73
N TYR A 37 -19.58 2.28 -2.01
CA TYR A 37 -18.13 2.16 -2.07
C TYR A 37 -17.69 1.73 -3.48
N LEU A 38 -18.38 0.77 -4.10
CA LEU A 38 -18.11 0.36 -5.49
C LEU A 38 -18.32 1.50 -6.50
N HIS A 39 -19.38 2.28 -6.31
CA HIS A 39 -19.66 3.42 -7.17
C HIS A 39 -18.61 4.52 -7.02
N GLU A 40 -18.16 4.83 -5.80
CA GLU A 40 -17.06 5.77 -5.56
C GLU A 40 -15.75 5.25 -6.16
N LEU A 41 -15.44 3.97 -5.90
CA LEU A 41 -14.23 3.32 -6.40
C LEU A 41 -14.17 3.32 -7.93
N ALA A 42 -15.30 3.09 -8.62
CA ALA A 42 -15.33 3.08 -10.07
C ALA A 42 -15.21 4.47 -10.71
N ASN A 43 -15.62 5.55 -10.02
CA ASN A 43 -15.70 6.89 -10.61
C ASN A 43 -14.55 7.81 -10.20
N SER A 44 -14.21 7.80 -8.92
CA SER A 44 -13.23 8.69 -8.31
C SER A 44 -11.91 7.99 -8.01
N GLY A 45 -11.85 6.66 -8.15
CA GLY A 45 -10.74 5.85 -7.70
C GLY A 45 -10.60 5.82 -6.16
N PRO A 46 -9.74 4.94 -5.64
CA PRO A 46 -9.41 4.89 -4.23
C PRO A 46 -8.54 6.06 -3.80
N LYS A 47 -8.86 6.69 -2.67
CA LYS A 47 -8.03 7.74 -2.04
C LYS A 47 -6.95 7.18 -1.13
N SER A 48 -7.15 5.97 -0.61
CA SER A 48 -6.29 5.33 0.37
C SER A 48 -6.48 3.82 0.34
N TRP A 49 -5.49 3.07 0.80
CA TRP A 49 -5.59 1.62 1.02
C TRP A 49 -6.80 1.26 1.92
N PRO A 50 -7.56 0.19 1.61
CA PRO A 50 -8.61 -0.31 2.48
C PRO A 50 -8.01 -0.78 3.81
N LYS A 51 -8.68 -0.44 4.92
CA LYS A 51 -8.23 -0.86 6.27
C LYS A 51 -8.42 -2.35 6.52
N ASN A 52 -9.38 -2.97 5.83
CA ASN A 52 -9.75 -4.37 6.00
C ASN A 52 -9.27 -5.19 4.80
N THR A 53 -8.52 -6.26 5.05
CA THR A 53 -8.06 -7.22 4.04
C THR A 53 -9.21 -7.95 3.36
N ASP A 54 -10.34 -8.12 4.05
CA ASP A 54 -11.56 -8.69 3.48
C ASP A 54 -12.12 -7.87 2.32
N THR A 55 -11.80 -6.57 2.23
CA THR A 55 -12.20 -5.74 1.08
C THR A 55 -11.56 -6.24 -0.22
N PHE A 56 -10.31 -6.68 -0.16
CA PHE A 56 -9.61 -7.22 -1.33
C PHE A 56 -10.16 -8.57 -1.75
N ARG A 57 -10.57 -9.39 -0.78
CA ARG A 57 -11.26 -10.66 -1.05
C ARG A 57 -12.63 -10.42 -1.66
N ALA A 58 -13.41 -9.47 -1.11
CA ALA A 58 -14.69 -9.06 -1.66
C ALA A 58 -14.58 -8.59 -3.13
N LEU A 59 -13.57 -7.76 -3.42
CA LEU A 59 -13.29 -7.28 -4.77
C LEU A 59 -12.83 -8.40 -5.71
N SER A 60 -12.00 -9.33 -5.21
CA SER A 60 -11.54 -10.50 -5.95
C SER A 60 -12.70 -11.42 -6.34
N GLU A 61 -13.61 -11.72 -5.42
CA GLU A 61 -14.81 -12.53 -5.68
C GLU A 61 -15.79 -11.83 -6.63
N MET A 62 -15.97 -10.52 -6.47
CA MET A 62 -16.81 -9.72 -7.35
C MET A 62 -16.29 -9.73 -8.80
N LEU A 63 -14.99 -9.46 -8.97
CA LEU A 63 -14.32 -9.32 -10.28
C LEU A 63 -13.89 -10.66 -10.89
N LYS A 64 -13.93 -11.76 -10.11
CA LYS A 64 -13.39 -13.08 -10.49
C LYS A 64 -11.92 -13.06 -10.91
N ILE A 65 -11.15 -12.21 -10.25
CA ILE A 65 -9.73 -11.97 -10.52
C ILE A 65 -8.94 -12.31 -9.26
N PRO A 66 -7.73 -12.89 -9.34
CA PRO A 66 -6.93 -13.20 -8.16
C PRO A 66 -6.66 -11.96 -7.29
N VAL A 67 -6.67 -12.12 -5.97
CA VAL A 67 -6.46 -11.04 -4.99
C VAL A 67 -5.20 -10.21 -5.29
N ARG A 68 -4.12 -10.87 -5.76
CA ARG A 68 -2.88 -10.19 -6.14
C ARG A 68 -3.11 -9.14 -7.22
N GLU A 69 -3.86 -9.47 -8.27
CA GLU A 69 -4.15 -8.53 -9.35
C GLU A 69 -5.03 -7.38 -8.88
N VAL A 70 -5.98 -7.64 -7.99
CA VAL A 70 -6.80 -6.58 -7.37
C VAL A 70 -5.93 -5.60 -6.59
N ILE A 71 -4.97 -6.09 -5.78
CA ILE A 71 -4.04 -5.25 -5.02
C ILE A 71 -3.16 -4.41 -5.96
N LEU A 72 -2.64 -5.03 -7.03
CA LEU A 72 -1.81 -4.34 -8.01
C LEU A 72 -2.61 -3.29 -8.79
N ALA A 73 -3.85 -3.58 -9.19
CA ALA A 73 -4.74 -2.62 -9.82
C ALA A 73 -5.12 -1.46 -8.88
N TYR A 74 -5.21 -1.73 -7.58
CA TYR A 74 -5.41 -0.72 -6.54
C TYR A 74 -4.18 0.18 -6.40
N ALA A 75 -2.98 -0.40 -6.44
CA ALA A 75 -1.72 0.33 -6.42
C ALA A 75 -1.60 1.29 -7.61
N VAL A 76 -1.98 0.85 -8.82
CA VAL A 76 -2.01 1.70 -10.03
C VAL A 76 -2.88 2.93 -9.82
N ASP A 77 -4.10 2.73 -9.30
CA ASP A 77 -5.05 3.82 -9.05
C ASP A 77 -4.60 4.79 -7.93
N LEU A 78 -3.73 4.33 -7.02
CA LEU A 78 -3.07 5.17 -6.01
C LEU A 78 -1.84 5.90 -6.57
N GLY A 79 -1.55 5.77 -7.87
CA GLY A 79 -0.42 6.40 -8.54
C GLY A 79 0.91 5.68 -8.32
N LEU A 80 0.89 4.43 -7.85
CA LEU A 80 2.09 3.60 -7.85
C LEU A 80 2.30 3.05 -9.26
N ASP A 81 3.50 3.26 -9.79
CA ASP A 81 3.88 2.67 -11.06
C ASP A 81 4.09 1.16 -10.88
N VAL A 82 3.04 0.41 -11.20
CA VAL A 82 3.10 -1.04 -11.28
C VAL A 82 3.38 -1.38 -12.73
N GLU A 83 4.65 -1.29 -13.10
CA GLU A 83 5.12 -1.92 -14.32
C GLU A 83 4.70 -3.39 -14.24
N GLY A 84 3.86 -3.82 -15.19
CA GLY A 84 3.59 -5.24 -15.36
C GLY A 84 4.95 -5.87 -15.59
N VAL A 85 5.43 -6.67 -14.65
CA VAL A 85 6.74 -7.32 -14.68
C VAL A 85 6.75 -8.41 -15.75
N ASN A 86 6.46 -8.03 -16.99
CA ASN A 86 6.71 -8.79 -18.18
C ASN A 86 8.14 -8.41 -18.58
N SER A 87 9.11 -8.84 -17.75
CA SER A 87 10.50 -8.85 -18.16
C SER A 87 10.58 -9.55 -19.52
N GLU A 88 11.47 -9.11 -20.43
CA GLU A 88 11.70 -9.84 -21.67
C GLU A 88 12.03 -11.32 -21.39
N LEU A 89 12.64 -11.61 -20.24
CA LEU A 89 12.83 -12.98 -19.79
C LEU A 89 11.50 -13.71 -19.60
N ALA A 90 10.51 -13.09 -18.97
CA ALA A 90 9.20 -13.68 -18.74
C ALA A 90 8.45 -14.00 -20.05
N THR A 91 8.64 -13.19 -21.11
CA THR A 91 8.05 -13.46 -22.43
C THR A 91 8.80 -14.54 -23.22
N ARG A 92 10.04 -14.87 -22.81
CA ARG A 92 10.87 -15.94 -23.41
C ARG A 92 10.76 -17.26 -22.67
N LEU A 93 10.15 -17.29 -21.49
CA LEU A 93 9.93 -18.53 -20.76
C LEU A 93 8.91 -19.40 -21.52
N PRO A 94 9.15 -20.72 -21.65
CA PRO A 94 8.19 -21.63 -22.24
C PRO A 94 6.84 -21.60 -21.52
N GLU A 95 5.76 -21.85 -22.24
CA GLU A 95 4.45 -22.10 -21.64
C GLU A 95 4.57 -23.25 -20.61
N ARG A 96 3.85 -23.15 -19.48
CA ARG A 96 3.88 -24.12 -18.36
C ARG A 96 5.09 -24.01 -17.42
N THR A 97 5.87 -22.93 -17.49
CA THR A 97 6.89 -22.66 -16.46
C THR A 97 6.26 -22.53 -15.06
N GLU A 98 4.95 -22.21 -14.97
CA GLU A 98 4.21 -22.27 -13.70
C GLU A 98 4.09 -23.68 -13.07
N ASN A 99 4.33 -24.75 -13.85
CA ASN A 99 4.23 -26.14 -13.38
C ASN A 99 5.56 -26.72 -12.90
N LEU A 100 6.63 -25.91 -12.87
CA LEU A 100 7.91 -26.36 -12.33
C LEU A 100 7.79 -26.67 -10.83
N SER A 101 8.51 -27.70 -10.38
CA SER A 101 8.62 -27.96 -8.95
C SER A 101 9.32 -26.80 -8.25
N SER A 102 8.98 -26.57 -6.97
CA SER A 102 9.59 -25.49 -6.18
C SER A 102 11.13 -25.54 -6.21
N GLU A 103 11.72 -26.73 -6.10
CA GLU A 103 13.16 -26.93 -6.17
C GLU A 103 13.77 -26.52 -7.53
N MET A 104 13.07 -26.83 -8.63
CA MET A 104 13.55 -26.51 -9.98
C MET A 104 13.42 -25.02 -10.28
N THR A 105 12.35 -24.39 -9.79
CA THR A 105 12.17 -22.93 -9.82
C THR A 105 13.29 -22.22 -9.06
N GLU A 106 13.62 -22.68 -7.85
CA GLU A 106 14.73 -22.13 -7.06
C GLU A 106 16.09 -22.31 -7.74
N ALA A 107 16.35 -23.49 -8.33
CA ALA A 107 17.57 -23.73 -9.09
C ALA A 107 17.69 -22.78 -10.30
N LEU A 108 16.60 -22.56 -11.03
CA LEU A 108 16.56 -21.65 -12.17
C LEU A 108 16.77 -20.20 -11.75
N LEU A 109 16.10 -19.76 -10.67
CA LEU A 109 16.28 -18.42 -10.10
C LEU A 109 17.71 -18.20 -9.61
N ARG A 110 18.33 -19.21 -9.00
CA ARG A 110 19.71 -19.16 -8.57
C ARG A 110 20.65 -18.96 -9.77
N LEU A 111 20.45 -19.73 -10.84
CA LEU A 111 21.22 -19.62 -12.09
C LEU A 111 21.09 -18.21 -12.69
N ILE A 112 19.87 -17.70 -12.82
CA ILE A 112 19.59 -16.36 -13.35
C ILE A 112 20.28 -15.29 -12.49
N ARG A 113 20.20 -15.39 -11.15
CA ARG A 113 20.87 -14.45 -10.25
C ARG A 113 22.39 -14.46 -10.42
N THR A 114 23.01 -15.65 -10.54
CA THR A 114 24.45 -15.73 -10.83
C THR A 114 24.81 -15.12 -12.18
N ALA A 115 24.07 -15.42 -13.25
CA ALA A 115 24.35 -14.90 -14.58
C ALA A 115 24.21 -13.36 -14.67
N VAL A 116 23.21 -12.79 -13.98
CA VAL A 116 23.03 -11.33 -13.89
C VAL A 116 24.15 -10.69 -13.07
N SER A 117 24.55 -11.29 -11.96
CA SER A 117 25.66 -10.78 -11.14
C SER A 117 27.01 -10.81 -11.87
N GLU A 118 27.28 -11.86 -12.65
CA GLU A 118 28.49 -11.95 -13.49
C GLU A 118 28.47 -10.93 -14.64
N SER A 119 27.30 -10.67 -15.23
CA SER A 119 27.15 -9.66 -16.28
C SER A 119 27.27 -8.22 -15.76
N ALA A 120 27.01 -7.98 -14.47
CA ALA A 120 27.17 -6.68 -13.84
C ALA A 120 28.64 -6.33 -13.53
N GLU A 121 29.53 -7.32 -13.43
CA GLU A 121 30.96 -7.09 -13.20
C GLU A 121 31.71 -6.59 -14.45
N ASP A 122 31.11 -6.71 -15.65
CA ASP A 122 31.69 -6.20 -16.91
C ASP A 122 31.33 -4.72 -17.17
N ALA A 123 30.45 -4.13 -16.36
CA ALA A 123 30.08 -2.71 -16.41
C ALA A 123 30.80 -1.90 -15.32
N ALA A 124 32.08 -1.61 -15.60
CA ALA A 124 32.97 -0.60 -14.99
C ALA A 124 33.87 -1.02 -13.80
N PRO A 125 35.21 -0.87 -13.94
CA PRO A 125 36.19 -1.05 -12.89
C PRO A 125 36.53 0.25 -12.13
N ALA A 126 37.12 0.06 -10.93
CA ALA A 126 37.86 1.02 -10.09
C ALA A 126 37.12 1.74 -8.95
N SER A 127 37.16 1.14 -7.75
CA SER A 127 37.58 1.90 -6.57
C SER A 127 38.39 1.02 -5.63
N SER A 128 39.64 1.42 -5.48
CA SER A 128 40.73 0.75 -4.80
C SER A 128 40.45 0.44 -3.33
N LYS A 129 40.98 -0.71 -2.90
CA LYS A 129 41.39 -0.97 -1.52
C LYS A 129 42.39 0.09 -1.05
N ASP A 130 42.50 0.18 0.28
CA ASP A 130 43.54 0.86 1.09
C ASP A 130 43.27 2.31 1.56
N VAL A 131 42.67 2.46 2.76
CA VAL A 131 43.28 3.21 3.88
C VAL A 131 42.84 2.61 5.25
N ARG A 132 43.71 1.75 5.78
CA ARG A 132 44.24 1.65 7.16
C ARG A 132 43.33 1.92 8.37
N LYS A 133 43.07 0.80 9.05
CA LYS A 133 42.98 0.61 10.51
C LYS A 133 44.24 1.13 11.23
N ALA A 134 44.13 2.21 12.02
CA ALA A 134 44.87 2.47 13.28
C ALA A 134 44.76 3.95 13.72
N SER A 135 44.04 4.24 14.80
CA SER A 135 44.58 5.11 15.86
C SER A 135 43.76 4.94 17.14
N LYS A 136 44.45 4.42 18.15
CA LYS A 136 44.06 4.32 19.55
C LYS A 136 45.02 5.27 20.28
N LYS A 137 44.56 5.90 21.38
CA LYS A 137 45.28 6.82 22.30
C LYS A 137 45.01 8.30 21.95
N SER A 138 44.46 9.13 22.83
CA SER A 138 44.88 9.36 24.21
C SER A 138 43.73 9.75 25.16
N SER A 139 43.87 9.28 26.40
CA SER A 139 43.20 9.74 27.61
C SER A 139 43.60 11.17 27.99
N ASP A 140 42.85 11.70 28.96
CA ASP A 140 43.23 12.72 29.95
C ASP A 140 43.34 14.17 29.48
N GLU A 141 42.30 14.97 29.80
CA GLU A 141 42.32 16.03 30.84
C GLU A 141 40.85 16.39 31.12
N LEU A 142 40.25 15.99 32.26
CA LEU A 142 40.27 16.68 33.55
C LEU A 142 40.08 18.21 33.45
N SER A 143 38.84 18.65 33.63
CA SER A 143 38.57 19.90 34.35
C SER A 143 37.23 19.78 35.11
N LEU A 144 37.37 19.68 36.43
CA LEU A 144 36.34 19.97 37.42
C LEU A 144 36.15 21.49 37.55
N ALA A 145 34.91 21.94 37.68
CA ALA A 145 34.44 23.01 38.59
C ALA A 145 32.91 23.11 38.41
N ALA A 146 32.12 22.76 39.43
CA ALA A 146 31.59 23.68 40.46
C ALA A 146 30.54 24.63 39.86
N ASP A 147 29.25 24.42 40.15
CA ASP A 147 28.53 24.90 41.34
C ASP A 147 27.64 26.09 40.94
N SER A 148 26.58 26.34 41.72
CA SER A 148 25.57 27.41 41.59
C SER A 148 24.38 27.06 40.68
N SER A 149 23.22 26.65 41.22
CA SER A 149 22.25 27.38 42.06
C SER A 149 21.25 28.24 41.29
N ASP A 150 19.98 27.91 41.53
CA ASP A 150 18.85 28.80 41.79
C ASP A 150 17.97 29.35 40.66
N SER A 151 16.71 29.55 41.08
CA SER A 151 15.58 30.27 40.48
C SER A 151 14.82 29.59 39.32
N ALA A 152 13.62 29.03 39.53
CA ALA A 152 12.33 29.61 39.95
C ALA A 152 11.63 30.44 38.84
N GLY A 153 10.47 29.92 38.40
CA GLY A 153 9.47 30.62 37.58
C GLY A 153 8.30 29.66 37.30
N LYS A 154 7.33 29.48 38.22
CA LYS A 154 6.07 30.25 38.40
C LYS A 154 5.23 30.44 37.12
N GLN A 155 4.15 29.65 37.08
CA GLN A 155 2.72 29.99 36.83
C GLN A 155 2.33 31.01 35.75
N ALA A 156 1.46 30.56 34.85
CA ALA A 156 0.21 31.22 34.40
C ALA A 156 -0.65 30.11 33.75
N GLU A 157 -1.77 29.66 34.32
CA GLU A 157 -3.11 30.28 34.30
C GLU A 157 -3.58 30.77 32.93
N GLN A 158 -4.67 30.15 32.46
CA GLN A 158 -5.78 30.63 31.59
C GLN A 158 -6.28 29.40 30.78
N GLY A 159 -7.46 28.84 30.99
CA GLY A 159 -8.74 29.49 31.23
C GLY A 159 -9.35 29.87 29.88
N PHE A 160 -10.05 28.95 29.23
CA PHE A 160 -10.99 29.28 28.16
C PHE A 160 -12.13 28.26 28.13
N ASP A 161 -13.20 28.61 28.83
CA ASP A 161 -14.57 28.23 28.48
C ASP A 161 -14.82 28.60 27.01
N THR A 162 -15.37 27.67 26.24
CA THR A 162 -16.15 28.03 25.06
C THR A 162 -17.44 27.22 25.04
N ILE A 163 -18.47 27.91 25.50
CA ILE A 163 -19.88 27.68 25.26
C ILE A 163 -20.18 28.04 23.80
N GLY A 164 -21.03 27.24 23.14
CA GLY A 164 -21.66 27.56 21.85
C GLY A 164 -21.71 26.34 20.93
N GLU A 165 -22.82 25.91 20.34
CA GLU A 165 -24.16 26.45 20.21
C GLU A 165 -25.11 25.25 20.05
N GLU A 166 -26.03 25.08 20.99
CA GLU A 166 -27.19 24.21 20.81
C GLU A 166 -28.27 25.06 20.13
N THR A 167 -28.28 25.06 18.79
CA THR A 167 -29.31 25.74 18.01
C THR A 167 -30.63 24.99 18.14
N GLN A 168 -31.55 25.61 18.87
CA GLN A 168 -32.97 25.30 18.87
C GLN A 168 -33.60 25.42 17.47
N GLU A 169 -34.78 24.83 17.34
CA GLU A 169 -35.77 25.08 16.28
C GLU A 169 -35.53 24.42 14.92
N SER A 170 -36.07 23.22 14.80
CA SER A 170 -37.04 22.95 13.73
C SER A 170 -38.21 22.13 14.27
N LYS A 171 -39.12 22.86 14.91
CA LYS A 171 -40.52 22.50 15.10
C LYS A 171 -41.10 21.98 13.78
N GLN A 172 -41.93 20.94 13.90
CA GLN A 172 -43.18 20.66 13.16
C GLN A 172 -43.26 19.13 12.96
N ARG A 173 -43.90 18.38 13.84
CA ARG A 173 -45.35 18.42 14.14
C ARG A 173 -46.13 18.61 12.83
N TRP A 174 -46.97 17.63 12.51
CA TRP A 174 -47.90 17.55 11.37
C TRP A 174 -47.35 16.90 10.09
N ARG A 175 -47.52 15.58 9.98
CA ARG A 175 -48.43 14.98 8.98
C ARG A 175 -48.58 13.46 9.16
N ARG A 176 -49.81 13.06 9.54
CA ARG A 176 -50.59 11.91 9.03
C ARG A 176 -49.80 10.61 8.78
N LYS A 177 -50.16 9.49 9.42
CA LYS A 177 -51.44 8.81 9.24
C LYS A 177 -51.60 7.71 10.29
#